data_AF-A0A7M7PM27-F1
#
_entry.id   AF-A0A7M7PM27-F1
#
_cell.length_a   1.000
_cell.length_b   1.000
_cell.length_c   1.000
_cell.angle_alpha   90.00
_cell.angle_beta   90.00
_cell.angle_gamma   90.00
#
_symmetry.space_group_name_H-M   'P 1'
#
loop_
_entity.id
_entity.type
_entity.pdbx_description
1 polymer ?
#
loop_
_entity_poly.entity_id
_entity_poly.type
_entity_poly.pdbx_seq_one_letter_code
_entity_poly.pdbx_strand_id
1 'polypeptide(L)'
;MALSTSTRYAIPAPSTGCADNWKAVHLTVAYPNLTTLTIISDEFHVSLVVEKDEADNVDMRFCMWDSEKVDSIETGVAVADGFGQGDALSFTTLPDGRYCVYGVGLAEANMDKGKWEWSQGSCPKGFESGFSTFPFRTSSALPDNFINNLVPIPSPFSLFRKNNTMVHYCCTQNGDVNIPIELPFIIPFFLFPLRSKECQRVRGMKHRLEYVIWPSMKYNGGVHPYTNDTHFGENTFYYCYYEPDTLAMEQNIVIATYTVMIGTPTVTFIVLCACRFTHRKLRKRKKQRQSLLAQACSTATSEAPVVKAGSSSS
;
A
#
# COMPACT_ATOMS: atom_id res chain seq x y z
N MET A 1 24.44 16.39 -14.33
CA MET A 1 23.31 16.47 -13.38
C MET A 1 22.64 15.11 -13.40
N ALA A 2 22.68 14.37 -12.29
CA ALA A 2 21.95 13.10 -12.21
C ALA A 2 20.45 13.43 -12.30
N LEU A 3 19.78 12.90 -13.32
CA LEU A 3 18.32 12.94 -13.42
C LEU A 3 17.78 12.25 -12.16
N SER A 4 16.98 12.95 -11.35
CA SER A 4 16.30 12.36 -10.19
C SER A 4 15.54 11.11 -10.66
N THR A 5 15.89 9.96 -10.07
CA THR A 5 15.30 8.65 -10.32
C THR A 5 14.01 8.44 -9.53
N SER A 6 13.38 9.52 -9.04
CA SER A 6 12.17 9.42 -8.24
C SER A 6 11.02 8.85 -9.05
N THR A 7 10.44 7.78 -8.52
CA THR A 7 9.24 7.18 -9.09
C THR A 7 8.03 7.85 -8.48
N ARG A 8 7.25 8.54 -9.31
CA ARG A 8 6.02 9.22 -8.89
C ARG A 8 4.86 8.77 -9.74
N TYR A 9 3.75 8.51 -9.09
CA TYR A 9 2.51 8.16 -9.75
C TYR A 9 1.32 8.66 -8.92
N ALA A 10 0.18 8.76 -9.56
CA ALA A 10 -1.04 9.18 -8.90
C ALA A 10 -2.23 8.31 -9.31
N ILE A 11 -3.22 8.27 -8.44
CA ILE A 11 -4.52 7.66 -8.68
C ILE A 11 -5.62 8.70 -8.40
N PRO A 12 -6.79 8.60 -9.04
CA PRO A 12 -7.96 9.38 -8.64
C PRO A 12 -8.20 9.23 -7.13
N ALA A 13 -8.50 10.33 -6.45
CA ALA A 13 -8.86 10.26 -5.04
C ALA A 13 -10.29 9.72 -4.89
N PRO A 14 -10.51 8.71 -4.05
CA PRO A 14 -11.85 8.33 -3.61
C PRO A 14 -12.53 9.47 -2.85
N SER A 15 -13.86 9.46 -2.86
CA SER A 15 -14.67 10.34 -2.01
C SER A 15 -14.35 10.21 -0.51
N THR A 16 -13.82 9.06 -0.08
CA THR A 16 -13.36 8.81 1.30
C THR A 16 -12.01 9.45 1.64
N GLY A 17 -11.29 10.01 0.65
CA GLY A 17 -9.96 10.61 0.84
C GLY A 17 -8.80 9.67 0.54
N CYS A 18 -7.58 10.19 0.71
CA CYS A 18 -6.32 9.47 0.49
C CYS A 18 -5.84 8.75 1.75
N ALA A 19 -5.01 7.72 1.58
CA ALA A 19 -4.33 7.07 2.69
C ALA A 19 -3.30 8.00 3.36
N ASP A 20 -3.00 7.80 4.64
CA ASP A 20 -2.19 8.71 5.48
C ASP A 20 -0.80 9.05 4.90
N ASN A 21 -0.20 8.11 4.16
CA ASN A 21 1.12 8.24 3.54
C ASN A 21 1.08 8.75 2.09
N TRP A 22 -0.10 9.13 1.58
CA TRP A 22 -0.28 9.68 0.23
C TRP A 22 -0.56 11.17 0.28
N LYS A 23 0.03 11.93 -0.64
CA LYS A 23 -0.23 13.36 -0.75
C LYS A 23 -1.50 13.58 -1.57
N ALA A 24 -2.51 14.22 -0.98
CA ALA A 24 -3.65 14.72 -1.73
C ALA A 24 -3.22 15.91 -2.61
N VAL A 25 -3.60 15.88 -3.88
CA VAL A 25 -3.34 16.94 -4.87
C VAL A 25 -4.65 17.31 -5.54
N HIS A 26 -4.87 18.61 -5.69
CA HIS A 26 -6.07 19.20 -6.29
C HIS A 26 -5.69 19.86 -7.61
N LEU A 27 -6.48 19.62 -8.64
CA LEU A 27 -6.30 20.21 -9.95
C LEU A 27 -7.63 20.73 -10.46
N THR A 28 -7.73 22.05 -10.57
CA THR A 28 -8.88 22.71 -11.17
C THR A 28 -8.74 22.70 -12.69
N VAL A 29 -9.77 22.19 -13.37
CA VAL A 29 -9.87 22.21 -14.83
C VAL A 29 -11.12 22.99 -15.24
N ALA A 30 -10.97 23.87 -16.21
CA ALA A 30 -12.08 24.55 -16.85
C ALA A 30 -12.60 23.66 -17.98
N TYR A 31 -13.89 23.30 -17.92
CA TYR A 31 -14.55 22.57 -18.99
C TYR A 31 -16.00 23.08 -19.17
N PRO A 32 -16.21 24.07 -20.05
CA PRO A 32 -17.49 24.78 -20.21
C PRO A 32 -18.65 23.91 -20.75
N ASN A 33 -18.44 22.62 -20.98
CA ASN A 33 -19.46 21.68 -21.45
C ASN A 33 -19.55 20.41 -20.58
N LEU A 34 -19.09 20.46 -19.33
CA LEU A 34 -19.11 19.28 -18.45
C LEU A 34 -20.52 18.74 -18.26
N THR A 35 -21.47 19.63 -18.02
CA THR A 35 -22.85 19.25 -17.66
C THR A 35 -23.71 18.86 -18.86
N THR A 36 -23.27 19.19 -20.09
CA THR A 36 -24.06 18.98 -21.31
C THR A 36 -23.55 17.82 -22.17
N LEU A 37 -22.27 17.48 -22.10
CA LEU A 37 -21.65 16.48 -22.97
C LEU A 37 -20.93 15.34 -22.23
N THR A 38 -20.66 15.47 -20.94
CA THR A 38 -20.01 14.41 -20.15
C THR A 38 -21.06 13.48 -19.56
N ILE A 39 -20.98 12.19 -19.91
CA ILE A 39 -21.81 11.14 -19.33
C ILE A 39 -20.95 10.36 -18.34
N ILE A 40 -21.46 10.14 -17.14
CA ILE A 40 -20.79 9.43 -16.05
C ILE A 40 -21.57 8.16 -15.75
N SER A 41 -20.90 7.11 -15.28
CA SER A 41 -21.57 5.90 -14.77
C SER A 41 -22.55 6.21 -13.63
N ASP A 42 -23.62 5.41 -13.53
CA ASP A 42 -24.65 5.56 -12.49
C ASP A 42 -24.07 5.60 -11.06
N GLU A 43 -23.06 4.76 -10.84
CA GLU A 43 -22.19 4.79 -9.67
C GLU A 43 -20.90 5.53 -10.02
N PHE A 44 -20.54 6.55 -9.24
CA PHE A 44 -19.34 7.34 -9.47
C PHE A 44 -18.67 7.76 -8.18
N HIS A 45 -17.49 7.19 -7.91
CA HIS A 45 -16.83 7.32 -6.62
C HIS A 45 -15.58 8.21 -6.64
N VAL A 46 -15.24 8.77 -7.81
CA VAL A 46 -14.13 9.70 -7.96
C VAL A 46 -14.49 11.04 -7.31
N SER A 47 -13.58 11.59 -6.51
CA SER A 47 -13.77 12.90 -5.88
C SER A 47 -13.62 14.02 -6.92
N LEU A 48 -14.77 14.46 -7.43
CA LEU A 48 -14.92 15.56 -8.37
C LEU A 48 -15.90 16.58 -7.79
N VAL A 49 -15.42 17.81 -7.61
CA VAL A 49 -16.24 18.92 -7.13
C VAL A 49 -16.43 19.89 -8.29
N VAL A 50 -17.68 20.06 -8.72
CA VAL A 50 -18.05 21.05 -9.73
C VAL A 50 -18.23 22.39 -9.03
N GLU A 51 -17.38 23.35 -9.36
CA GLU A 51 -17.54 24.74 -8.93
C GLU A 51 -18.49 25.44 -9.89
N LYS A 52 -19.61 25.96 -9.37
CA LYS A 52 -20.57 26.74 -10.18
C LYS A 52 -20.05 28.16 -10.33
N ASP A 53 -19.11 28.36 -11.24
CA ASP A 53 -18.61 29.68 -11.65
C ASP A 53 -18.85 29.93 -13.15
N GLU A 54 -18.46 31.11 -13.66
CA GLU A 54 -18.63 31.47 -15.08
C GLU A 54 -17.83 30.57 -16.05
N ALA A 55 -16.91 29.74 -15.54
CA ALA A 55 -16.00 28.90 -16.33
C ALA A 55 -16.30 27.39 -16.24
N ASP A 56 -17.34 26.99 -15.51
CA ASP A 56 -17.67 25.59 -15.17
C ASP A 56 -16.41 24.82 -14.72
N ASN A 57 -15.72 25.37 -13.72
CA ASN A 57 -14.52 24.76 -13.18
C ASN A 57 -14.83 23.45 -12.43
N VAL A 58 -13.93 22.49 -12.54
CA VAL A 58 -13.99 21.17 -11.90
C VAL A 58 -12.73 20.94 -11.11
N ASP A 59 -12.85 20.80 -9.80
CA ASP A 59 -11.76 20.35 -8.93
C ASP A 59 -11.66 18.83 -9.00
N MET A 60 -10.59 18.35 -9.62
CA MET A 60 -10.22 16.94 -9.66
C MET A 60 -9.21 16.66 -8.55
N ARG A 61 -9.48 15.64 -7.72
CA ARG A 61 -8.58 15.24 -6.64
C ARG A 61 -7.84 13.96 -6.94
N PHE A 62 -6.57 13.92 -6.55
CA PHE A 62 -5.67 12.77 -6.74
C PHE A 62 -4.96 12.42 -5.44
N CYS A 63 -4.74 11.13 -5.25
CA CYS A 63 -3.77 10.62 -4.28
C CYS A 63 -2.47 10.37 -5.02
N MET A 64 -1.40 11.04 -4.59
CA MET A 64 -0.09 10.95 -5.21
C MET A 64 0.92 10.26 -4.30
N TRP A 65 1.70 9.36 -4.90
CA TRP A 65 2.84 8.68 -4.29
C TRP A 65 4.15 9.31 -4.76
N ASP A 66 5.11 9.43 -3.83
CA ASP A 66 6.45 9.95 -4.08
C ASP A 66 7.49 9.13 -3.32
N SER A 67 8.29 8.35 -4.05
CA SER A 67 9.27 7.43 -3.44
C SER A 67 10.34 8.16 -2.62
N GLU A 68 10.73 9.37 -3.02
CA GLU A 68 11.76 10.15 -2.30
C GLU A 68 11.35 10.52 -0.87
N LYS A 69 10.04 10.64 -0.58
CA LYS A 69 9.57 10.93 0.77
C LYS A 69 9.57 9.70 1.67
N VAL A 70 9.39 8.51 1.09
CA VAL A 70 9.38 7.25 1.86
C VAL A 70 10.77 6.94 2.40
N ASP A 71 11.82 7.12 1.58
CA ASP A 71 13.22 6.93 1.98
C ASP A 71 13.65 7.90 3.10
N SER A 72 13.05 9.10 3.16
CA SER A 72 13.32 10.09 4.22
C SER A 72 12.66 9.75 5.57
N ILE A 73 11.66 8.87 5.58
CA ILE A 73 10.97 8.43 6.81
C ILE A 73 11.69 7.23 7.43
N GLU A 74 12.25 6.32 6.61
CA GLU A 74 13.00 5.14 7.10
C GLU A 74 14.32 5.49 7.80
N THR A 75 14.87 6.69 7.57
CA THR A 75 16.13 7.14 8.21
C THR A 75 15.92 7.84 9.57
N GLY A 76 14.67 8.00 10.03
CA GLY A 76 14.32 8.82 11.20
C GLY A 76 13.90 8.08 12.47
N VAL A 77 13.80 6.74 12.49
CA VAL A 77 13.27 6.02 13.66
C VAL A 77 14.23 4.94 14.14
N ALA A 78 15.05 5.29 15.15
CA ALA A 78 15.69 4.31 16.00
C ALA A 78 14.65 3.77 16.99
N VAL A 79 14.01 2.63 16.67
CA VAL A 79 13.23 1.87 17.67
C VAL A 79 14.15 0.85 18.32
N ALA A 80 14.51 1.12 19.57
CA ALA A 80 14.99 0.10 20.48
C ALA A 80 13.83 -0.82 20.89
N ASP A 81 14.18 -2.07 21.14
CA ASP A 81 13.42 -3.14 21.79
C ASP A 81 12.56 -4.06 20.92
N GLY A 82 12.87 -5.35 21.07
CA GLY A 82 12.39 -6.45 20.25
C GLY A 82 10.94 -6.81 20.52
N PHE A 83 10.18 -6.86 19.43
CA PHE A 83 9.04 -7.75 19.25
C PHE A 83 8.94 -8.07 17.75
N GLY A 84 8.49 -9.29 17.44
CA GLY A 84 8.58 -9.92 16.12
C GLY A 84 8.17 -9.01 14.95
N GLN A 85 9.07 -8.99 13.98
CA GLN A 85 9.02 -8.34 12.68
C GLN A 85 7.71 -8.65 11.92
N GLY A 86 6.75 -7.74 12.03
CA GLY A 86 5.76 -7.51 10.98
C GLY A 86 6.31 -6.39 10.11
N ASP A 87 6.91 -6.74 8.99
CA ASP A 87 7.46 -5.77 8.04
C ASP A 87 6.35 -4.79 7.66
N ALA A 88 6.46 -3.54 8.12
CA ALA A 88 5.69 -2.44 7.58
C ALA A 88 6.08 -2.36 6.10
N LEU A 89 5.20 -2.83 5.23
CA LEU A 89 5.48 -3.06 3.83
C LEU A 89 5.83 -1.74 3.11
N SER A 90 7.12 -1.46 3.02
CA SER A 90 7.73 -0.43 2.18
C SER A 90 7.63 -0.88 0.72
N PHE A 91 6.44 -0.72 0.12
CA PHE A 91 6.24 -1.02 -1.30
C PHE A 91 6.73 0.15 -2.15
N THR A 92 8.02 0.14 -2.47
CA THR A 92 8.62 1.03 -3.47
C THR A 92 8.32 0.61 -4.90
N THR A 93 7.65 -0.53 -5.12
CA THR A 93 7.34 -1.05 -6.46
C THR A 93 5.89 -1.53 -6.58
N LEU A 94 5.15 -0.98 -7.54
CA LEU A 94 3.85 -1.50 -7.94
C LEU A 94 4.04 -2.90 -8.58
N PRO A 95 3.17 -3.88 -8.29
CA PRO A 95 3.29 -5.22 -8.83
C PRO A 95 2.99 -5.27 -10.33
N ASP A 96 3.53 -6.31 -10.97
CA ASP A 96 3.17 -6.70 -12.32
C ASP A 96 1.67 -7.04 -12.40
N GLY A 97 0.99 -6.52 -13.43
CA GLY A 97 -0.41 -6.81 -13.72
C GLY A 97 -0.82 -6.26 -15.09
N ARG A 98 -2.13 -6.07 -15.28
CA ARG A 98 -2.69 -5.34 -16.44
C ARG A 98 -3.53 -4.18 -15.98
N TYR A 99 -2.88 -3.05 -15.76
CA TYR A 99 -3.53 -1.81 -15.32
C TYR A 99 -2.64 -0.60 -15.57
N CYS A 100 -3.22 0.59 -15.46
CA CYS A 100 -2.47 1.85 -15.43
C CYS A 100 -2.76 2.68 -14.19
N VAL A 101 -1.85 3.61 -13.95
CA VAL A 101 -1.96 4.74 -13.01
C VAL A 101 -1.58 6.03 -13.75
N TYR A 102 -1.84 7.20 -13.17
CA TYR A 102 -1.32 8.43 -13.74
C TYR A 102 0.19 8.52 -13.55
N GLY A 103 0.90 8.86 -14.61
CA GLY A 103 2.29 9.27 -14.53
C GLY A 103 2.36 10.69 -13.99
N VAL A 104 3.26 10.93 -13.03
CA VAL A 104 3.43 12.26 -12.43
C VAL A 104 4.73 12.87 -12.94
N GLY A 105 4.64 14.09 -13.47
CA GLY A 105 5.79 14.90 -13.85
C GLY A 105 5.95 16.12 -12.97
N LEU A 106 6.91 16.97 -13.31
CA LEU A 106 7.23 18.21 -12.61
C LEU A 106 6.91 19.40 -13.49
N ALA A 107 6.10 20.33 -12.97
CA ALA A 107 5.90 21.65 -13.54
C ALA A 107 6.92 22.63 -12.93
N GLU A 108 7.75 23.23 -13.77
CA GLU A 108 8.86 24.12 -13.40
C GLU A 108 8.79 25.45 -14.16
N ALA A 109 9.14 26.54 -13.50
CA ALA A 109 9.19 27.86 -14.15
C ALA A 109 10.43 27.96 -15.04
N ASN A 110 10.23 28.15 -16.34
CA ASN A 110 11.30 28.49 -17.28
C ASN A 110 11.41 30.03 -17.34
N MET A 111 12.38 30.58 -16.59
CA MET A 111 12.60 32.03 -16.49
C MET A 111 12.94 32.67 -17.84
N ASP A 112 13.76 32.00 -18.66
CA ASP A 112 14.21 32.53 -19.95
C ASP A 112 13.05 32.74 -20.93
N LYS A 113 12.03 31.88 -20.84
CA LYS A 113 10.84 31.92 -21.70
C LYS A 113 9.63 32.56 -21.03
N GLY A 114 9.76 32.98 -19.76
CA GLY A 114 8.65 33.53 -18.97
C GLY A 114 7.43 32.62 -18.90
N LYS A 115 7.63 31.30 -18.93
CA LYS A 115 6.54 30.30 -18.97
C LYS A 115 6.89 29.10 -18.10
N TRP A 116 5.89 28.37 -17.64
CA TRP A 116 6.12 27.08 -17.01
C TRP A 116 6.30 25.97 -18.06
N GLU A 117 7.18 25.02 -17.78
CA GLU A 117 7.40 23.81 -18.57
C GLU A 117 7.10 22.59 -17.70
N TRP A 118 6.49 21.56 -18.30
CA TRP A 118 6.23 20.29 -17.63
C TRP A 118 7.22 19.26 -18.17
N SER A 119 7.94 18.59 -17.28
CA SER A 119 8.83 17.48 -17.59
C SER A 119 8.23 16.17 -17.07
N GLN A 120 8.22 15.16 -17.93
CA GLN A 120 7.69 13.85 -17.55
C GLN A 120 8.62 13.18 -16.53
N GLY A 121 8.06 12.72 -15.41
CA GLY A 121 8.76 11.86 -14.46
C GLY A 121 8.94 10.44 -14.99
N SER A 122 9.74 9.63 -14.27
CA SER A 122 9.92 8.23 -14.63
C SER A 122 8.75 7.38 -14.16
N CYS A 123 8.28 6.47 -15.02
CA CYS A 123 7.31 5.46 -14.61
C CYS A 123 7.93 4.47 -13.62
N PRO A 124 7.12 3.86 -12.74
CA PRO A 124 7.57 2.76 -11.89
C PRO A 124 8.25 1.66 -12.71
N LYS A 125 9.20 0.95 -12.09
CA LYS A 125 9.90 -0.14 -12.76
C LYS A 125 8.90 -1.16 -13.31
N GLY A 126 9.05 -1.53 -14.58
CA GLY A 126 8.14 -2.46 -15.28
C GLY A 126 6.92 -1.79 -15.92
N PHE A 127 6.75 -0.47 -15.75
CA PHE A 127 5.67 0.28 -16.35
C PHE A 127 6.16 1.07 -17.57
N GLU A 128 5.35 1.06 -18.62
CA GLU A 128 5.56 1.81 -19.86
C GLU A 128 4.74 3.10 -19.83
N SER A 129 5.28 4.15 -20.45
CA SER A 129 4.64 5.45 -20.48
C SER A 129 3.71 5.62 -21.68
N GLY A 130 2.71 6.48 -21.52
CA GLY A 130 1.89 7.00 -22.62
C GLY A 130 1.10 8.22 -22.19
N PHE A 131 0.34 8.80 -23.12
CA PHE A 131 -0.43 10.01 -22.86
C PHE A 131 -1.61 10.17 -23.81
N SER A 132 -2.62 10.87 -23.29
CA SER A 132 -3.82 11.27 -24.02
C SER A 132 -4.07 12.77 -23.86
N THR A 133 -4.70 13.37 -24.86
CA THR A 133 -5.15 14.77 -24.81
C THR A 133 -6.63 14.82 -24.45
N PHE A 134 -6.96 15.54 -23.38
CA PHE A 134 -8.30 15.79 -22.90
C PHE A 134 -8.80 17.17 -23.36
N PRO A 135 -10.12 17.33 -23.54
CA PRO A 135 -10.75 18.55 -24.07
C PRO A 135 -10.90 19.68 -23.03
N PHE A 136 -10.50 19.44 -21.78
CA PHE A 136 -10.51 20.44 -20.73
C PHE A 136 -9.18 21.16 -20.63
N ARG A 137 -9.22 22.37 -20.08
CA ARG A 137 -8.02 23.17 -19.82
C ARG A 137 -7.74 23.15 -18.33
N THR A 138 -6.53 22.78 -17.92
CA THR A 138 -6.08 23.07 -16.55
C THR A 138 -6.06 24.58 -16.32
N SER A 139 -6.76 25.05 -15.29
CA SER A 139 -6.68 26.46 -14.93
C SER A 139 -5.22 26.73 -14.54
N SER A 140 -4.66 27.82 -15.05
CA SER A 140 -3.29 28.23 -14.75
C SER A 140 -3.13 28.76 -13.33
N ALA A 141 -4.11 28.51 -12.45
CA ALA A 141 -4.13 28.96 -11.07
C ALA A 141 -3.14 28.16 -10.22
N LEU A 142 -1.86 28.13 -10.63
CA LEU A 142 -0.83 28.29 -9.62
C LEU A 142 -1.06 29.70 -9.05
N PRO A 143 -1.28 29.86 -7.74
CA PRO A 143 -1.48 31.19 -7.16
C PRO A 143 -0.38 32.14 -7.64
N ASP A 144 -0.69 33.40 -7.94
CA ASP A 144 0.33 34.39 -8.41
C ASP A 144 1.53 34.48 -7.45
N ASN A 145 1.30 34.22 -6.17
CA ASN A 145 2.27 34.10 -5.08
C ASN A 145 3.17 32.85 -5.13
N PHE A 146 2.92 31.91 -6.05
CA PHE A 146 3.74 30.72 -6.30
C PHE A 146 4.78 30.94 -7.40
N ILE A 147 4.60 31.95 -8.27
CA ILE A 147 5.62 32.41 -9.24
C ILE A 147 6.92 32.82 -8.52
N ASN A 148 6.80 33.23 -7.25
CA ASN A 148 7.93 33.69 -6.43
C ASN A 148 8.69 32.54 -5.74
N ASN A 149 8.17 31.31 -5.76
CA ASN A 149 8.82 30.13 -5.22
C ASN A 149 9.16 29.19 -6.37
N LEU A 150 10.44 29.13 -6.73
CA LEU A 150 11.05 28.32 -7.81
C LEU A 150 10.95 26.79 -7.63
N VAL A 151 9.99 26.31 -6.86
CA VAL A 151 9.90 24.91 -6.47
C VAL A 151 9.12 24.13 -7.54
N PRO A 152 9.70 23.07 -8.13
CA PRO A 152 9.00 22.17 -9.05
C PRO A 152 7.73 21.58 -8.41
N ILE A 153 6.63 21.59 -9.15
CA ILE A 153 5.32 21.14 -8.67
C ILE A 153 4.97 19.79 -9.30
N PRO A 154 4.81 18.71 -8.52
CA PRO A 154 4.41 17.44 -9.07
C PRO A 154 2.94 17.47 -9.53
N SER A 155 2.69 17.00 -10.75
CA SER A 155 1.35 17.00 -11.36
C SER A 155 1.16 15.82 -12.33
N PRO A 156 0.00 15.13 -12.31
CA PRO A 156 -0.36 14.15 -13.33
C PRO A 156 -0.72 14.77 -14.70
N PHE A 157 -0.94 16.09 -14.76
CA PHE A 157 -1.38 16.81 -15.96
C PHE A 157 -0.30 17.79 -16.45
N SER A 158 -0.14 17.88 -17.77
CA SER A 158 0.66 18.94 -18.41
C SER A 158 -0.16 20.23 -18.43
N LEU A 159 0.20 21.21 -17.61
CA LEU A 159 -0.68 22.33 -17.25
C LEU A 159 -0.85 23.43 -18.35
N PHE A 160 -0.31 23.24 -19.57
CA PHE A 160 0.13 24.38 -20.40
C PHE A 160 -0.45 24.50 -21.81
N ARG A 161 -1.57 23.85 -22.13
CA ARG A 161 -2.19 23.97 -23.46
C ARG A 161 -3.50 24.78 -23.39
N LYS A 162 -3.67 25.72 -24.34
CA LYS A 162 -4.72 26.75 -24.28
C LYS A 162 -6.14 26.20 -24.18
N ASN A 163 -6.42 25.05 -24.80
CA ASN A 163 -7.77 24.48 -24.90
C ASN A 163 -7.84 22.99 -24.57
N ASN A 164 -6.71 22.35 -24.26
CA ASN A 164 -6.62 20.92 -24.04
C ASN A 164 -5.61 20.64 -22.93
N THR A 165 -5.67 19.48 -22.30
CA THR A 165 -4.70 19.07 -21.28
C THR A 165 -4.10 17.72 -21.68
N MET A 166 -2.77 17.57 -21.64
CA MET A 166 -2.15 16.26 -21.81
C MET A 166 -2.09 15.57 -20.46
N VAL A 167 -2.55 14.33 -20.43
CA VAL A 167 -2.61 13.50 -19.24
C VAL A 167 -1.73 12.29 -19.48
N HIS A 168 -0.81 12.05 -18.55
CA HIS A 168 0.22 11.04 -18.69
C HIS A 168 -0.11 9.81 -17.86
N TYR A 169 0.27 8.64 -18.37
CA TYR A 169 0.01 7.35 -17.75
C TYR A 169 1.28 6.55 -17.62
N CYS A 170 1.29 5.69 -16.61
CA CYS A 170 2.22 4.58 -16.47
C CYS A 170 1.38 3.30 -16.41
N CYS A 171 1.67 2.36 -17.32
CA CYS A 171 0.90 1.13 -17.48
C CYS A 171 1.82 -0.09 -17.37
N THR A 172 1.38 -1.11 -16.65
CA THR A 172 2.00 -2.44 -16.71
C THR A 172 1.14 -3.35 -17.55
N GLN A 173 1.78 -4.09 -18.45
CA GLN A 173 1.15 -5.09 -19.33
C GLN A 173 1.54 -6.52 -18.92
N ASN A 174 2.40 -6.66 -17.92
CA ASN A 174 3.00 -7.91 -17.50
C ASN A 174 2.09 -8.57 -16.49
N GLY A 175 1.23 -9.51 -16.91
CA GLY A 175 0.43 -10.29 -15.97
C GLY A 175 -0.93 -10.70 -16.49
N ASP A 176 -1.75 -11.22 -15.59
CA ASP A 176 -3.12 -11.64 -15.85
C ASP A 176 -4.09 -10.92 -14.93
N VAL A 177 -5.12 -10.30 -15.51
CA VAL A 177 -6.20 -9.62 -14.79
C VAL A 177 -6.90 -10.57 -13.80
N ASN A 178 -6.86 -11.88 -14.05
CA ASN A 178 -7.49 -12.89 -13.22
C ASN A 178 -6.68 -13.29 -11.99
N ILE A 179 -5.37 -13.03 -11.99
CA ILE A 179 -4.48 -13.35 -10.87
C ILE A 179 -4.47 -12.14 -9.93
N PRO A 180 -4.95 -12.28 -8.68
CA PRO A 180 -4.99 -11.15 -7.75
C PRO A 180 -3.59 -10.62 -7.45
N ILE A 181 -3.38 -9.32 -7.65
CA ILE A 181 -2.17 -8.62 -7.20
C ILE A 181 -2.33 -8.15 -5.76
N GLU A 182 -1.22 -7.93 -5.08
CA GLU A 182 -1.20 -7.38 -3.72
C GLU A 182 -0.84 -5.90 -3.79
N LEU A 183 -1.73 -5.05 -3.27
CA LEU A 183 -1.52 -3.62 -3.15
C LEU A 183 -1.71 -3.20 -1.68
N PRO A 184 -0.98 -2.18 -1.20
CA PRO A 184 -1.02 -1.77 0.21
C PRO A 184 -2.27 -0.97 0.60
N PHE A 185 -3.29 -0.94 -0.25
CA PHE A 185 -4.51 -0.21 0.05
C PHE A 185 -5.38 -1.03 1.00
N ILE A 186 -5.81 -0.40 2.09
CA ILE A 186 -6.85 -0.91 3.00
C ILE A 186 -8.12 -0.06 2.94
N ILE A 187 -8.07 1.03 2.17
CA ILE A 187 -9.17 1.93 1.88
C ILE A 187 -9.51 1.85 0.38
N PRO A 188 -10.68 2.36 -0.05
CA PRO A 188 -11.00 2.39 -1.46
C PRO A 188 -9.95 3.10 -2.32
N PHE A 189 -9.80 2.69 -3.58
CA PHE A 189 -8.85 3.27 -4.53
C PHE A 189 -9.26 2.99 -5.97
N PHE A 190 -8.52 3.54 -6.93
CA PHE A 190 -8.77 3.35 -8.36
C PHE A 190 -7.53 2.87 -9.09
N LEU A 191 -7.76 2.00 -10.09
CA LEU A 191 -6.80 1.72 -11.16
C LEU A 191 -7.49 1.88 -12.50
N PHE A 192 -6.71 2.06 -13.57
CA PHE A 192 -7.25 2.05 -14.92
C PHE A 192 -7.13 0.67 -15.54
N PRO A 193 -8.21 0.10 -16.12
CA PRO A 193 -8.10 -1.14 -16.85
C PRO A 193 -7.28 -0.95 -18.13
N LEU A 194 -6.65 -2.01 -18.61
CA LEU A 194 -5.75 -1.97 -19.76
C LEU A 194 -6.11 -3.06 -20.76
N ARG A 195 -6.11 -2.73 -22.07
CA ARG A 195 -6.49 -3.58 -23.22
C ARG A 195 -7.94 -4.07 -23.29
N SER A 196 -8.65 -4.18 -22.16
CA SER A 196 -10.08 -4.51 -22.11
C SER A 196 -10.77 -3.75 -20.97
N LYS A 197 -12.09 -3.97 -20.82
CA LYS A 197 -12.88 -3.47 -19.69
C LYS A 197 -12.65 -4.26 -18.39
N GLU A 198 -11.83 -5.31 -18.42
CA GLU A 198 -11.61 -6.17 -17.26
C GLU A 198 -10.68 -5.48 -16.26
N CYS A 199 -11.12 -5.41 -15.01
CA CYS A 199 -10.32 -4.88 -13.92
C CYS A 199 -9.32 -5.92 -13.43
N GLN A 200 -8.08 -5.48 -13.17
CA GLN A 200 -7.07 -6.28 -12.50
C GLN A 200 -7.59 -6.70 -11.12
N ARG A 201 -7.67 -8.00 -10.82
CA ARG A 201 -8.05 -8.45 -9.47
C ARG A 201 -7.00 -7.98 -8.46
N VAL A 202 -7.46 -7.51 -7.30
CA VAL A 202 -6.61 -7.12 -6.17
C VAL A 202 -7.04 -7.94 -4.96
N ARG A 203 -6.07 -8.52 -4.25
CA ARG A 203 -6.33 -9.39 -3.10
C ARG A 203 -7.06 -8.61 -1.99
N GLY A 204 -8.14 -9.20 -1.45
CA GLY A 204 -8.92 -8.58 -0.37
C GLY A 204 -9.81 -7.41 -0.79
N MET A 205 -9.95 -7.16 -2.10
CA MET A 205 -10.75 -6.07 -2.64
C MET A 205 -11.78 -6.62 -3.62
N LYS A 206 -13.02 -6.14 -3.51
CA LYS A 206 -14.00 -6.23 -4.59
C LYS A 206 -13.83 -5.03 -5.51
N HIS A 207 -14.25 -5.17 -6.77
CA HIS A 207 -14.11 -4.10 -7.75
C HIS A 207 -15.35 -3.95 -8.63
N ARG A 208 -15.53 -2.74 -9.15
CA ARG A 208 -16.52 -2.42 -10.18
C ARG A 208 -15.91 -1.54 -11.26
N LEU A 209 -16.45 -1.65 -12.46
CA LEU A 209 -16.08 -0.82 -13.59
C LEU A 209 -16.97 0.43 -13.62
N GLU A 210 -16.36 1.60 -13.54
CA GLU A 210 -16.98 2.91 -13.67
C GLU A 210 -16.43 3.62 -14.92
N TYR A 211 -17.11 4.65 -15.39
CA TYR A 211 -16.66 5.36 -16.59
C TYR A 211 -17.07 6.83 -16.63
N VAL A 212 -16.32 7.58 -17.44
CA VAL A 212 -16.65 8.94 -17.86
C VAL A 212 -16.47 9.02 -19.37
N ILE A 213 -17.46 9.57 -20.07
CA ILE A 213 -17.35 9.86 -21.51
C ILE A 213 -16.77 11.26 -21.66
N TRP A 214 -15.59 11.34 -22.26
CA TRP A 214 -14.93 12.60 -22.58
C TRP A 214 -15.02 12.87 -24.09
N PRO A 215 -15.95 13.74 -24.53
CA PRO A 215 -16.07 14.09 -25.94
C PRO A 215 -14.74 14.66 -26.45
N SER A 216 -14.28 14.22 -27.62
CA SER A 216 -13.05 14.74 -28.25
C SER A 216 -11.74 14.47 -27.48
N MET A 217 -11.72 13.56 -26.49
CA MET A 217 -10.45 13.02 -25.98
C MET A 217 -9.70 12.34 -27.13
N LYS A 218 -8.38 12.44 -27.16
CA LYS A 218 -7.55 11.81 -28.20
C LYS A 218 -6.43 11.00 -27.57
N TYR A 219 -6.24 9.79 -28.05
CA TYR A 219 -4.99 9.07 -27.82
C TYR A 219 -3.88 9.67 -28.69
N ASN A 220 -2.70 9.90 -28.10
CA ASN A 220 -1.60 10.55 -28.82
C ASN A 220 -0.32 9.72 -28.89
N GLY A 221 -0.04 8.84 -27.93
CA GLY A 221 1.11 7.95 -28.00
C GLY A 221 1.38 7.15 -26.72
N GLY A 222 2.14 6.06 -26.89
CA GLY A 222 2.55 5.17 -25.80
C GLY A 222 1.41 4.27 -25.28
N VAL A 223 1.61 3.69 -24.09
CA VAL A 223 0.59 2.83 -23.47
C VAL A 223 -0.40 3.66 -22.67
N HIS A 224 -1.70 3.39 -22.82
CA HIS A 224 -2.76 4.14 -22.17
C HIS A 224 -3.87 3.21 -21.64
N PRO A 225 -4.67 3.67 -20.67
CA PRO A 225 -5.88 3.00 -20.23
C PRO A 225 -6.77 2.53 -21.38
N TYR A 226 -7.48 1.43 -21.16
CA TYR A 226 -8.49 0.98 -22.11
C TYR A 226 -9.58 2.05 -22.27
N THR A 227 -9.87 2.37 -23.52
CA THR A 227 -10.93 3.30 -23.91
C THR A 227 -11.77 2.66 -24.99
N ASN A 228 -13.07 2.91 -24.99
CA ASN A 228 -13.90 2.55 -26.13
C ASN A 228 -13.87 3.73 -27.11
N ASP A 229 -13.02 3.63 -28.13
CA ASP A 229 -12.96 4.64 -29.19
C ASP A 229 -14.07 4.35 -30.19
N THR A 230 -15.10 5.18 -30.14
CA THR A 230 -16.13 5.18 -31.18
C THR A 230 -15.70 6.14 -32.28
N HIS A 231 -15.84 5.74 -33.54
CA HIS A 231 -15.55 6.58 -34.71
C HIS A 231 -16.25 7.96 -34.70
N PHE A 232 -17.20 8.19 -33.78
CA PHE A 232 -17.96 9.42 -33.59
C PHE A 232 -17.45 10.33 -32.45
N GLY A 233 -16.32 10.01 -31.81
CA GLY A 233 -15.62 10.92 -30.88
C GLY A 233 -16.12 10.92 -29.43
N GLU A 234 -16.98 9.96 -29.08
CA GLU A 234 -17.33 9.66 -27.69
C GLU A 234 -16.34 8.65 -27.14
N ASN A 235 -15.28 9.15 -26.52
CA ASN A 235 -14.25 8.33 -25.93
C ASN A 235 -14.59 8.02 -24.48
N THR A 236 -15.10 6.81 -24.25
CA THR A 236 -15.38 6.32 -22.90
C THR A 236 -14.06 5.98 -22.21
N PHE A 237 -13.78 6.67 -21.11
CA PHE A 237 -12.64 6.45 -20.26
C PHE A 237 -13.06 5.68 -19.00
N TYR A 238 -12.46 4.51 -18.78
CA TYR A 238 -12.88 3.58 -17.74
C TYR A 238 -11.99 3.63 -16.50
N TYR A 239 -12.60 3.37 -15.34
CA TYR A 239 -11.97 3.30 -14.03
C TYR A 239 -12.40 2.01 -13.34
N CYS A 240 -11.48 1.35 -12.65
CA CYS A 240 -11.79 0.26 -11.75
C CYS A 240 -11.80 0.81 -10.33
N TYR A 241 -12.96 0.90 -9.71
CA TYR A 241 -13.10 1.26 -8.31
C TYR A 241 -12.95 0.00 -7.46
N TYR A 242 -12.04 0.05 -6.49
CA TYR A 242 -11.79 -1.02 -5.53
C TYR A 242 -12.23 -0.58 -4.16
N GLU A 243 -12.87 -1.49 -3.42
CA GLU A 243 -13.23 -1.29 -2.03
C GLU A 243 -12.99 -2.59 -1.24
N PRO A 244 -12.74 -2.49 0.08
CA PRO A 244 -12.49 -3.67 0.91
C PRO A 244 -13.61 -4.70 0.78
N ASP A 245 -13.22 -5.94 0.52
CA ASP A 245 -14.15 -7.06 0.58
C ASP A 245 -14.36 -7.43 2.05
N THR A 246 -15.47 -6.95 2.63
CA THR A 246 -15.80 -7.15 4.04
C THR A 246 -15.89 -8.62 4.41
N LEU A 247 -16.29 -9.50 3.48
CA LEU A 247 -16.36 -10.94 3.71
C LEU A 247 -14.96 -11.57 3.80
N ALA A 248 -14.03 -11.12 2.97
CA ALA A 248 -12.63 -11.55 3.03
C ALA A 248 -11.92 -11.01 4.29
N MET A 249 -12.23 -9.78 4.70
CA MET A 249 -11.68 -9.16 5.91
C MET A 249 -12.15 -9.90 7.18
N GLU A 250 -13.42 -10.28 7.27
CA GLU A 250 -13.95 -11.08 8.37
C GLU A 250 -13.26 -12.45 8.48
N GLN A 251 -13.06 -13.15 7.36
CA GLN A 251 -12.35 -14.43 7.34
C GLN A 251 -10.91 -14.29 7.84
N ASN A 252 -10.19 -13.25 7.42
CA ASN A 252 -8.82 -13.02 7.87
C ASN A 252 -8.75 -12.71 9.39
N ILE A 253 -9.71 -11.96 9.93
CA ILE A 253 -9.83 -11.72 11.37
C ILE A 253 -10.10 -13.04 12.12
N VAL A 254 -10.99 -13.89 11.60
CA VAL A 254 -11.29 -15.19 12.21
C VAL A 254 -10.05 -16.11 12.18
N ILE A 255 -9.29 -16.15 11.09
CA ILE A 255 -8.05 -16.94 10.99
C ILE A 255 -6.97 -16.40 11.96
N ALA A 256 -6.80 -15.08 12.04
CA ALA A 256 -5.84 -14.46 12.95
C ALA A 256 -6.20 -14.70 14.42
N THR A 257 -7.46 -14.56 14.79
CA THR A 257 -7.93 -14.87 16.15
C THR A 257 -7.77 -16.36 16.48
N TYR A 258 -8.07 -17.26 15.53
CA TYR A 258 -7.89 -18.70 15.73
C TYR A 258 -6.42 -19.11 15.90
N THR A 259 -5.50 -18.53 15.13
CA THR A 259 -4.06 -18.81 15.25
C THR A 259 -3.49 -18.31 16.58
N VAL A 260 -3.88 -17.12 17.06
CA VAL A 260 -3.52 -16.61 18.39
C VAL A 260 -4.07 -17.52 19.50
N MET A 261 -5.34 -17.93 19.37
CA MET A 261 -6.02 -18.82 20.32
C MET A 261 -5.49 -20.26 20.31
N ILE A 262 -4.81 -20.72 19.26
CA ILE A 262 -4.10 -22.01 19.32
C ILE A 262 -2.70 -21.80 19.90
N GLY A 263 -1.97 -20.78 19.47
CA GLY A 263 -0.61 -20.51 19.93
C GLY A 263 -0.49 -20.34 21.44
N THR A 264 -1.36 -19.54 22.05
CA THR A 264 -1.28 -19.25 23.49
C THR A 264 -1.58 -20.46 24.41
N PRO A 265 -2.69 -21.20 24.27
CA PRO A 265 -2.96 -22.35 25.13
C PRO A 265 -2.07 -23.55 24.79
N THR A 266 -1.69 -23.80 23.53
CA THR A 266 -0.77 -24.91 23.23
C THR A 266 0.61 -24.69 23.87
N VAL A 267 1.16 -23.48 23.77
CA VAL A 267 2.41 -23.12 24.44
C VAL A 267 2.26 -23.22 25.95
N THR A 268 1.16 -22.72 26.51
CA THR A 268 0.88 -22.82 27.96
C THR A 268 0.81 -24.28 28.43
N PHE A 269 0.11 -25.15 27.70
CA PHE A 269 0.02 -26.58 28.01
C PHE A 269 1.38 -27.29 27.89
N ILE A 270 2.17 -26.98 26.87
CA ILE A 270 3.52 -27.53 26.70
C ILE A 270 4.41 -27.14 27.88
N VAL A 271 4.38 -25.86 28.28
CA VAL A 271 5.14 -25.35 29.44
C VAL A 271 4.69 -26.07 30.72
N LEU A 272 3.39 -26.18 30.97
CA LEU A 272 2.86 -26.89 32.15
C LEU A 272 3.24 -28.38 32.15
N CYS A 273 3.21 -29.04 31.01
CA CYS A 273 3.65 -30.43 30.84
C CYS A 273 5.14 -30.59 31.12
N ALA A 274 5.98 -29.68 30.59
CA ALA A 274 7.42 -29.66 30.83
C ALA A 274 7.74 -29.42 32.32
N CYS A 275 7.04 -28.47 32.97
CA CYS A 275 7.15 -28.21 34.41
C CYS A 275 6.71 -29.42 35.26
N ARG A 276 5.62 -30.09 34.91
CA ARG A 276 5.18 -31.31 35.61
C ARG A 276 6.17 -32.46 35.44
N PHE A 277 6.75 -32.61 34.25
CA PHE A 277 7.73 -33.65 33.97
C PHE A 277 9.05 -33.43 34.73
N THR A 278 9.57 -32.21 34.72
CA THR A 278 10.75 -31.83 35.52
C THR A 278 10.49 -31.98 37.02
N HIS A 279 9.32 -31.57 37.51
CA HIS A 279 8.96 -31.77 38.91
C HIS A 279 8.86 -33.26 39.30
N ARG A 280 8.29 -34.11 38.44
CA ARG A 280 8.27 -35.57 38.63
C ARG A 280 9.68 -36.17 38.67
N LYS A 281 10.59 -35.73 37.78
CA LYS A 281 12.00 -36.15 37.77
C LYS A 281 12.72 -35.73 39.07
N LEU A 282 12.53 -34.49 39.51
CA LEU A 282 13.11 -33.98 40.77
C LEU A 282 12.57 -34.74 42.00
N ARG A 283 11.27 -35.05 42.05
CA ARG A 283 10.66 -35.88 43.10
C ARG A 283 11.24 -37.30 43.14
N LYS A 284 11.41 -37.96 41.99
CA LYS A 284 12.05 -39.28 41.91
C LYS A 284 13.50 -39.23 42.41
N ARG A 285 14.28 -38.22 41.98
CA ARG A 285 15.66 -38.00 42.45
C ARG A 285 15.73 -37.76 43.97
N LYS A 286 14.80 -36.98 44.55
CA LYS A 286 14.72 -36.77 46.01
C LYS A 286 14.40 -38.05 46.77
N LYS A 287 13.41 -38.85 46.32
CA LYS A 287 13.08 -40.16 46.92
C LYS A 287 14.28 -41.12 46.89
N GLN A 288 14.99 -41.18 45.76
CA GLN A 288 16.16 -42.04 45.60
C GLN A 288 17.35 -41.62 46.47
N ARG A 289 17.57 -40.30 46.67
CA ARG A 289 18.54 -39.80 47.65
C ARG A 289 18.15 -40.13 49.10
N GLN A 290 16.87 -40.01 49.45
CA GLN A 290 16.38 -40.36 50.79
C GLN A 290 16.50 -41.86 51.10
N SER A 291 16.24 -42.74 50.13
CA SER A 291 16.41 -44.19 50.32
C SER A 291 17.88 -44.59 50.50
N LEU A 292 18.79 -43.97 49.74
CA LEU A 292 20.24 -44.18 49.89
C LEU A 292 20.75 -43.72 51.27
N LEU A 293 20.27 -42.58 51.77
CA LEU A 293 20.60 -42.10 53.11
C LEU A 293 20.04 -43.00 54.22
N ALA A 294 18.83 -43.53 54.06
CA ALA A 294 18.24 -44.48 55.00
C ALA A 294 19.01 -45.81 55.05
N GLN A 295 19.46 -46.34 53.91
CA GLN A 295 20.31 -47.53 53.86
C GLN A 295 21.67 -47.31 54.53
N ALA A 296 22.29 -46.13 54.33
CA ALA A 296 23.56 -45.78 54.98
C ALA A 296 23.45 -45.67 56.52
N CYS A 297 22.31 -45.21 57.05
CA CYS A 297 22.05 -45.18 58.50
C CYS A 297 21.82 -46.58 59.10
N SER A 298 21.17 -47.49 58.37
CA SER A 298 20.96 -48.87 58.84
C SER A 298 22.24 -49.72 58.87
N THR A 299 23.20 -49.46 57.97
CA THR A 299 24.50 -50.15 57.97
C THR A 299 25.43 -49.63 59.08
N ALA A 300 25.27 -48.39 59.51
CA ALA A 300 26.06 -47.82 60.61
C ALA A 300 25.63 -48.30 62.00
N THR A 301 24.47 -48.96 62.14
CA THR A 301 23.95 -49.45 63.44
C THR A 301 24.21 -50.93 63.70
N SER A 302 24.74 -51.70 62.73
CA SER A 302 25.12 -53.11 62.91
C SER A 302 26.61 -53.33 63.27
N GLU A 303 27.43 -52.27 63.29
CA GLU A 303 28.83 -52.32 63.69
C GLU A 303 29.03 -51.62 65.04
N ALA A 304 28.47 -52.19 66.11
CA ALA A 304 28.89 -51.89 67.48
C ALA A 304 29.76 -53.04 67.98
N PRO A 305 31.08 -52.87 68.17
CA PRO A 305 31.94 -53.93 68.67
C PRO A 305 31.70 -54.19 70.16
N VAL A 306 31.42 -55.46 70.48
CA VAL A 306 31.41 -56.03 71.83
C VAL A 306 32.84 -55.95 72.40
N VAL A 307 33.07 -55.06 73.37
CA VAL A 307 34.32 -55.02 74.13
C VAL A 307 34.27 -56.10 75.21
N LYS A 308 35.05 -57.17 75.03
CA LYS A 308 35.35 -58.18 76.05
C LYS A 308 36.32 -57.61 77.09
N ALA A 309 35.94 -57.68 78.35
CA ALA A 309 36.83 -57.52 79.49
C ALA A 309 37.72 -58.76 79.66
N GLY A 310 39.01 -58.55 79.95
CA GLY A 310 39.97 -59.60 80.28
C GLY A 310 41.28 -59.02 80.84
N SER A 311 41.45 -59.20 82.14
CA SER A 311 42.67 -59.08 82.98
C SER A 311 43.88 -59.84 82.38
N SER A 312 45.17 -59.62 82.69
CA SER A 312 45.84 -59.42 83.99
C SER A 312 47.35 -59.11 83.82
N SER A 313 47.90 -58.32 84.76
CA SER A 313 49.21 -58.38 85.45
C SER A 313 50.54 -58.64 84.69
N SER A 314 51.48 -57.69 84.83
CA SER A 314 52.68 -57.78 85.67
C SER A 314 53.28 -56.40 85.91
#